data_AF-A0A497LZX9-F1
#
_entry.id   AF-A0A497LZX9-F1
#
_cell.length_a   1.000
_cell.length_b   1.000
_cell.length_c   1.000
_cell.angle_alpha   90.00
_cell.angle_beta   90.00
_cell.angle_gamma   90.00
#
_symmetry.space_group_name_H-M   'P 1'
#
loop_
_entity.id
_entity.type
_entity.pdbx_description
1 polymer ?
#
loop_
_entity_poly.entity_id
_entity_poly.type
_entity_poly.pdbx_seq_one_letter_code
_entity_poly.pdbx_strand_id
1 'polypeptide(L)'
;MVWAHKGVNKVEDKRFIEESFPVKEVSEHSAREKNIRHGHISTLHIWWARRPLASSRATSYAALIPAPKDIDEWEKKRQFIIELCKWENSLNSMIIEKARKDILEANGGKPPRVLDPFAGGGSIPLEALRLGCETYAGEYNPVAVLILKCTLEYPQKYGEKLVRDVKKWGEWVLQEAKKEIGRFYPPDKSGYFGEGEGAIPVGYIWARTIKCENPSCNAEIPLMRQFWLAKKPNKKVALYPYVEGKEVKFKIVGDGYEKMPSGFDPSKGTVKGAVATCPVCGYVIEAKNVRKQFQEGKAGQRMIAVVLHSKNRKGKFYRIATEEDMKAYREAEKYLEEKRQKLMQEWGIDPVPDEPTPEGKGKGAERAFSVRNYALNTYGDLFNSRQKLALITFVEKVRQAYEKMIDEGYDKEYAKGVVSYLGLAIDMNAAFCNTLARWENTSEAIKHLYSRQALPMLWDYVEVNSFSDSSGSWNAGWGYYLDVLRFCCRSY
;
A
#
# COMPACT_ATOMS: atom_id res chain seq x y z
N MET A 1 0.85 -45.40 -35.66
CA MET A 1 1.24 -45.13 -37.06
C MET A 1 2.61 -44.48 -37.02
N VAL A 2 3.63 -45.17 -37.53
CA VAL A 2 5.04 -44.77 -37.50
C VAL A 2 5.27 -43.67 -38.53
N TRP A 3 5.89 -42.56 -38.12
CA TRP A 3 6.68 -41.73 -39.04
C TRP A 3 8.02 -41.45 -38.38
N ALA A 4 9.03 -42.21 -38.81
CA ALA A 4 10.42 -41.89 -38.62
C ALA A 4 10.78 -40.75 -39.58
N HIS A 5 11.31 -39.65 -39.04
CA HIS A 5 12.11 -38.72 -39.83
C HIS A 5 13.58 -38.92 -39.47
N LYS A 6 14.30 -39.47 -40.44
CA LYS A 6 15.76 -39.57 -40.48
C LYS A 6 16.36 -38.17 -40.64
N GLY A 7 17.40 -37.90 -39.86
CA GLY A 7 18.60 -37.19 -40.28
C GLY A 7 18.43 -35.77 -40.80
N VAL A 8 18.43 -34.80 -39.88
CA VAL A 8 18.99 -33.47 -40.12
C VAL A 8 20.12 -33.31 -39.11
N ASN A 9 21.34 -33.05 -39.57
CA ASN A 9 22.42 -32.59 -38.70
C ASN A 9 21.93 -31.33 -37.97
N LYS A 10 21.49 -31.49 -36.72
CA LYS A 10 21.15 -30.37 -35.84
C LYS A 10 22.47 -29.68 -35.53
N VAL A 11 22.81 -28.64 -36.28
CA VAL A 11 23.62 -27.57 -35.70
C VAL A 11 22.86 -27.20 -34.44
N GLU A 12 23.46 -27.43 -33.27
CA GLU A 12 22.79 -27.23 -31.98
C GLU A 12 22.39 -25.75 -31.89
N ASP A 13 21.12 -25.43 -32.20
CA ASP A 13 20.51 -24.10 -32.04
C ASP A 13 20.30 -23.81 -30.56
N LYS A 14 21.41 -23.83 -29.81
CA LYS A 14 21.47 -23.51 -28.38
C LYS A 14 21.31 -22.02 -28.20
N ARG A 15 20.58 -21.65 -27.16
CA ARG A 15 20.41 -20.28 -26.69
C ARG A 15 21.50 -19.92 -25.69
N PHE A 16 21.82 -18.63 -25.58
CA PHE A 16 22.87 -18.17 -24.66
C PHE A 16 22.64 -18.66 -23.23
N ILE A 17 21.39 -18.62 -22.76
CA ILE A 17 21.02 -19.06 -21.40
C ILE A 17 21.33 -20.53 -21.11
N GLU A 18 21.46 -21.38 -22.13
CA GLU A 18 21.79 -22.80 -21.97
C GLU A 18 23.29 -23.04 -21.71
N GLU A 19 24.15 -22.10 -22.09
CA GLU A 19 25.60 -22.22 -21.94
C GLU A 19 26.17 -21.27 -20.88
N SER A 20 25.59 -20.07 -20.74
CA SER A 20 26.09 -19.09 -19.81
C SER A 20 25.03 -18.09 -19.37
N PHE A 21 25.21 -17.53 -18.17
CA PHE A 21 24.40 -16.44 -17.66
C PHE A 21 25.16 -15.68 -16.56
N PRO A 22 25.19 -14.33 -16.56
CA PRO A 22 25.84 -13.55 -15.52
C PRO A 22 24.98 -13.51 -14.23
N VAL A 23 24.84 -14.65 -13.56
CA VAL A 23 23.96 -14.85 -12.40
C VAL A 23 24.27 -13.86 -11.28
N LYS A 24 25.56 -13.63 -10.98
CA LYS A 24 26.00 -12.76 -9.88
C LYS A 24 25.54 -11.32 -10.11
N GLU A 25 25.90 -10.75 -11.25
CA GLU A 25 25.61 -9.36 -11.60
C GLU A 25 24.10 -9.10 -11.74
N VAL A 26 23.38 -10.02 -12.39
CA VAL A 26 21.91 -9.92 -12.51
C VAL A 26 21.25 -10.00 -11.14
N SER A 27 21.77 -10.82 -10.22
CA SER A 27 21.26 -10.92 -8.85
C SER A 27 21.51 -9.64 -8.05
N GLU A 28 22.67 -9.00 -8.21
CA GLU A 28 23.01 -7.73 -7.58
C GLU A 28 22.05 -6.61 -8.05
N HIS A 29 21.78 -6.52 -9.36
CA HIS A 29 20.80 -5.58 -9.91
C HIS A 29 19.37 -5.89 -9.45
N SER A 30 19.00 -7.16 -9.39
CA SER A 30 17.70 -7.62 -8.88
C SER A 30 17.50 -7.31 -7.39
N ALA A 31 18.58 -7.31 -6.59
CA ALA A 31 18.53 -6.89 -5.19
C ALA A 31 18.41 -5.37 -5.06
N ARG A 32 19.16 -4.61 -5.87
CA ARG A 32 19.14 -3.14 -5.89
C ARG A 32 17.75 -2.60 -6.24
N GLU A 33 17.07 -3.18 -7.23
CA GLU A 33 15.75 -2.68 -7.66
C GLU A 33 14.66 -2.77 -6.58
N LYS A 34 14.81 -3.63 -5.57
CA LYS A 34 13.85 -3.75 -4.45
C LYS A 34 13.69 -2.45 -3.66
N ASN A 35 14.65 -1.54 -3.76
CA ASN A 35 14.62 -0.22 -3.11
C ASN A 35 14.17 0.90 -4.05
N ILE A 36 13.91 0.61 -5.32
CA ILE A 36 13.44 1.59 -6.28
C ILE A 36 11.92 1.77 -6.11
N ARG A 37 11.49 3.03 -6.09
CA ARG A 37 10.08 3.41 -5.88
C ARG A 37 9.52 4.28 -7.01
N HIS A 38 10.37 5.08 -7.66
CA HIS A 38 9.96 5.95 -8.76
C HIS A 38 9.89 5.16 -10.07
N GLY A 39 8.73 5.16 -10.73
CA GLY A 39 8.51 4.48 -12.02
C GLY A 39 8.49 2.95 -11.98
N HIS A 40 8.84 2.32 -10.86
CA HIS A 40 8.91 0.86 -10.76
C HIS A 40 7.54 0.22 -10.53
N ILE A 41 7.15 -0.77 -11.34
CA ILE A 41 5.77 -1.30 -11.36
C ILE A 41 5.24 -1.85 -10.01
N SER A 42 6.10 -2.11 -9.02
CA SER A 42 5.66 -2.49 -7.65
C SER A 42 4.92 -1.37 -6.93
N THR A 43 5.16 -0.13 -7.30
CA THR A 43 4.49 0.99 -6.64
C THR A 43 3.10 1.22 -7.21
N LEU A 44 2.76 0.60 -8.34
CA LEU A 44 1.39 0.55 -8.85
C LEU A 44 0.50 -0.36 -8.01
N HIS A 45 0.96 -1.57 -7.70
CA HIS A 45 0.29 -2.50 -6.79
C HIS A 45 1.29 -3.52 -6.24
N ILE A 46 1.08 -3.98 -5.00
CA ILE A 46 1.90 -5.04 -4.40
C ILE A 46 1.42 -6.39 -4.91
N TRP A 47 2.26 -7.09 -5.69
CA TRP A 47 2.03 -8.50 -6.03
C TRP A 47 3.09 -9.38 -5.35
N TRP A 48 2.65 -10.30 -4.49
CA TRP A 48 3.52 -11.04 -3.57
C TRP A 48 4.58 -11.91 -4.25
N ALA A 49 4.29 -12.43 -5.45
CA ALA A 49 5.18 -13.33 -6.18
C ALA A 49 5.92 -12.63 -7.35
N ARG A 50 5.97 -11.29 -7.36
CA ARG A 50 6.53 -10.54 -8.49
C ARG A 50 8.04 -10.78 -8.65
N ARG A 51 8.45 -11.12 -9.88
CA ARG A 51 9.86 -11.30 -10.25
C ARG A 51 10.57 -9.95 -10.46
N PRO A 52 11.88 -9.87 -10.16
CA PRO A 52 12.65 -8.66 -10.46
C PRO A 52 12.66 -8.33 -11.95
N LEU A 53 12.56 -7.05 -12.31
CA LEU A 53 12.59 -6.59 -13.71
C LEU A 53 13.96 -6.84 -14.34
N ALA A 54 15.04 -6.60 -13.60
CA ALA A 54 16.41 -6.87 -14.03
C ALA A 54 16.58 -8.33 -14.45
N SER A 55 16.17 -9.26 -13.59
CA SER A 55 16.19 -10.69 -13.92
C SER A 55 15.31 -11.03 -15.11
N SER A 56 14.08 -10.50 -15.15
CA SER A 56 13.10 -10.80 -16.19
C SER A 56 13.60 -10.37 -17.58
N ARG A 57 14.24 -9.19 -17.66
CA ARG A 57 14.85 -8.68 -18.90
C ARG A 57 16.05 -9.51 -19.32
N ALA A 58 16.96 -9.78 -18.40
CA ALA A 58 18.18 -10.54 -18.69
C ALA A 58 17.86 -11.96 -19.17
N THR A 59 16.94 -12.66 -18.49
CA THR A 59 16.54 -14.02 -18.88
C THR A 59 15.78 -14.04 -20.19
N SER A 60 14.87 -13.07 -20.43
CA SER A 60 14.13 -12.98 -21.69
C SER A 60 15.09 -12.76 -22.86
N TYR A 61 16.05 -11.85 -22.73
CA TYR A 61 17.06 -11.62 -23.76
C TYR A 61 17.95 -12.84 -23.98
N ALA A 62 18.54 -13.41 -22.91
CA ALA A 62 19.46 -14.55 -23.01
C ALA A 62 18.80 -15.82 -23.57
N ALA A 63 17.49 -15.99 -23.39
CA ALA A 63 16.73 -17.11 -23.94
C ALA A 63 16.40 -16.96 -25.43
N LEU A 64 16.49 -15.75 -25.98
CA LEU A 64 16.06 -15.44 -27.35
C LEU A 64 17.22 -15.14 -28.31
N ILE A 65 18.47 -15.15 -27.82
CA ILE A 65 19.68 -15.00 -28.63
C ILE A 65 20.48 -16.31 -28.69
N PRO A 66 21.27 -16.55 -29.75
CA PRO A 66 22.07 -17.77 -29.87
C PRO A 66 23.20 -17.83 -28.84
N ALA A 67 23.65 -19.05 -28.54
CA ALA A 67 24.89 -19.32 -27.83
C ALA A 67 26.10 -18.59 -28.48
N PRO A 68 27.13 -18.24 -27.71
CA PRO A 68 28.35 -17.66 -28.25
C PRO A 68 29.16 -18.70 -29.04
N LYS A 69 29.81 -18.29 -30.13
CA LYS A 69 30.65 -19.17 -30.96
C LYS A 69 32.08 -19.29 -30.42
N ASP A 70 32.54 -18.26 -29.71
CA ASP A 70 33.88 -18.16 -29.16
C ASP A 70 33.88 -17.33 -27.87
N ILE A 71 35.06 -17.26 -27.23
CA ILE A 71 35.24 -16.59 -25.94
C ILE A 71 35.03 -15.06 -26.04
N ASP A 72 35.31 -14.46 -27.19
CA ASP A 72 35.16 -13.02 -27.40
C ASP A 72 33.69 -12.65 -27.55
N GLU A 73 32.92 -13.44 -28.31
CA GLU A 73 31.47 -13.31 -28.41
C GLU A 73 30.80 -13.60 -27.06
N TRP A 74 31.30 -14.58 -26.31
CA TRP A 74 30.84 -14.87 -24.95
C TRP A 74 30.99 -13.65 -24.04
N GLU A 75 32.18 -13.04 -23.98
CA GLU A 75 32.41 -11.89 -23.10
C GLU A 75 31.58 -10.68 -23.54
N LYS A 76 31.47 -10.41 -24.86
CA LYS A 76 30.63 -9.32 -25.38
C LYS A 76 29.15 -9.49 -25.03
N LYS A 77 28.58 -10.69 -25.24
CA LYS A 77 27.19 -10.99 -24.92
C LYS A 77 26.95 -10.92 -23.41
N ARG A 78 27.86 -11.49 -22.61
CA ARG A 78 27.81 -11.45 -21.15
C ARG A 78 27.80 -10.02 -20.63
N GLN A 79 28.71 -9.16 -21.10
CA GLN A 79 28.76 -7.76 -20.69
C GLN A 79 27.53 -6.98 -21.15
N PHE A 80 27.02 -7.26 -22.35
CA PHE A 80 25.79 -6.63 -22.81
C PHE A 80 24.58 -7.02 -21.95
N ILE A 81 24.45 -8.28 -21.51
CA ILE A 81 23.38 -8.71 -20.59
C ILE A 81 23.48 -7.96 -19.25
N ILE A 82 24.70 -7.78 -18.73
CA ILE A 82 24.94 -7.03 -17.49
C ILE A 82 24.49 -5.58 -17.66
N GLU A 83 24.86 -4.90 -18.75
CA GLU A 83 24.40 -3.54 -19.04
C GLU A 83 22.90 -3.47 -19.25
N LEU A 84 22.33 -4.39 -20.01
CA LEU A 84 20.90 -4.45 -20.34
C LEU A 84 20.04 -4.55 -19.07
N CYS A 85 20.46 -5.33 -18.07
CA CYS A 85 19.65 -5.59 -16.87
C CYS A 85 19.61 -4.43 -15.86
N LYS A 86 20.44 -3.39 -16.03
CA LYS A 86 20.45 -2.21 -15.15
C LYS A 86 19.11 -1.48 -15.20
N TRP A 87 18.61 -1.02 -14.04
CA TRP A 87 17.36 -0.26 -13.97
C TRP A 87 17.43 1.03 -14.79
N GLU A 88 18.57 1.71 -14.75
CA GLU A 88 18.83 2.96 -15.44
C GLU A 88 18.74 2.81 -16.97
N ASN A 89 18.96 1.59 -17.48
CA ASN A 89 18.91 1.26 -18.91
C ASN A 89 17.54 0.77 -19.38
N SER A 90 16.53 0.70 -18.49
CA SER A 90 15.18 0.23 -18.82
C SER A 90 14.48 1.04 -19.92
N LEU A 91 14.83 2.32 -20.08
CA LEU A 91 14.29 3.21 -21.11
C LEU A 91 15.40 3.79 -22.02
N ASN A 92 16.60 3.19 -22.01
CA ASN A 92 17.71 3.63 -22.85
C ASN A 92 17.52 3.10 -24.27
N SER A 93 17.10 3.99 -25.19
CA SER A 93 16.78 3.63 -26.58
C SER A 93 17.92 2.91 -27.30
N MET A 94 19.17 3.32 -27.11
CA MET A 94 20.32 2.68 -27.76
C MET A 94 20.49 1.22 -27.32
N ILE A 95 20.34 0.95 -26.03
CA ILE A 95 20.49 -0.41 -25.47
C ILE A 95 19.29 -1.28 -25.85
N ILE A 96 18.07 -0.75 -25.74
CA ILE A 96 16.85 -1.49 -26.04
C ILE A 96 16.74 -1.79 -27.54
N GLU A 97 17.05 -0.84 -28.43
CA GLU A 97 17.02 -1.08 -29.87
C GLU A 97 18.09 -2.08 -30.31
N LYS A 98 19.28 -2.04 -29.71
CA LYS A 98 20.28 -3.09 -29.92
C LYS A 98 19.74 -4.46 -29.51
N ALA A 99 19.13 -4.57 -28.34
CA ALA A 99 18.58 -5.84 -27.85
C ALA A 99 17.44 -6.37 -28.76
N ARG A 100 16.55 -5.48 -29.22
CA ARG A 100 15.49 -5.79 -30.19
C ARG A 100 16.06 -6.30 -31.51
N LYS A 101 17.09 -5.64 -32.03
CA LYS A 101 17.77 -6.04 -33.26
C LYS A 101 18.42 -7.42 -33.12
N ASP A 102 19.18 -7.63 -32.04
CA ASP A 102 19.85 -8.90 -31.76
C ASP A 102 18.82 -10.06 -31.68
N ILE A 103 17.68 -9.85 -31.03
CA ILE A 103 16.58 -10.81 -30.96
C ILE A 103 15.94 -11.04 -32.33
N LEU A 104 15.64 -9.97 -33.07
CA LEU A 104 14.97 -10.07 -34.36
C LEU A 104 15.83 -10.83 -35.39
N GLU A 105 17.13 -10.54 -35.43
CA GLU A 105 18.10 -11.24 -36.28
C GLU A 105 18.22 -12.72 -35.90
N ALA A 106 18.30 -13.02 -34.60
CA ALA A 106 18.35 -14.39 -34.09
C ALA A 106 17.10 -15.22 -34.43
N ASN A 107 15.95 -14.57 -34.64
CA ASN A 107 14.66 -15.22 -34.85
C ASN A 107 14.13 -15.04 -36.30
N GLY A 108 15.04 -14.94 -37.27
CA GLY A 108 14.71 -14.96 -38.69
C GLY A 108 13.91 -13.75 -39.16
N GLY A 109 14.14 -12.58 -38.54
CA GLY A 109 13.45 -11.34 -38.89
C GLY A 109 12.01 -11.26 -38.36
N LYS A 110 11.59 -12.18 -37.49
CA LYS A 110 10.24 -12.22 -36.92
C LYS A 110 10.29 -12.01 -35.41
N PRO A 111 9.47 -11.11 -34.85
CA PRO A 111 9.30 -11.00 -33.41
C PRO A 111 8.93 -12.35 -32.79
N PRO A 112 9.71 -12.88 -31.84
CA PRO A 112 9.37 -14.13 -31.17
C PRO A 112 8.11 -13.96 -30.32
N ARG A 113 7.33 -15.04 -30.22
CA ARG A 113 6.14 -15.11 -29.37
C ARG A 113 6.53 -15.55 -27.97
N VAL A 114 6.14 -14.77 -26.97
CA VAL A 114 6.41 -15.07 -25.56
C VAL A 114 5.08 -15.20 -24.83
N LEU A 115 4.84 -16.34 -24.18
CA LEU A 115 3.68 -16.57 -23.34
C LEU A 115 4.13 -16.70 -21.89
N ASP A 116 3.61 -15.83 -21.01
CA ASP A 116 3.67 -16.02 -19.57
C ASP A 116 2.27 -16.41 -19.05
N PRO A 117 2.02 -17.71 -18.77
CA PRO A 117 0.71 -18.19 -18.34
C PRO A 117 0.39 -17.86 -16.87
N PHE A 118 1.35 -17.34 -16.10
CA PHE A 118 1.21 -17.00 -14.67
C PHE A 118 1.85 -15.64 -14.38
N ALA A 119 1.47 -14.65 -15.19
CA ALA A 119 2.18 -13.39 -15.25
C ALA A 119 2.12 -12.56 -13.97
N GLY A 120 1.08 -12.76 -13.14
CA GLY A 120 0.93 -12.10 -11.86
C GLY A 120 1.10 -10.57 -11.96
N GLY A 121 2.21 -10.06 -11.41
CA GLY A 121 2.53 -8.62 -11.42
C GLY A 121 3.09 -8.07 -12.74
N GLY A 122 3.26 -8.91 -13.77
CA GLY A 122 3.57 -8.48 -15.14
C GLY A 122 5.05 -8.24 -15.48
N SER A 123 6.00 -8.65 -14.61
CA SER A 123 7.43 -8.37 -14.83
C SER A 123 7.99 -9.00 -16.11
N ILE A 124 7.78 -10.30 -16.32
CA ILE A 124 8.28 -11.02 -17.51
C ILE A 124 7.62 -10.47 -18.78
N PRO A 125 6.29 -10.37 -18.88
CA PRO A 125 5.68 -9.88 -20.11
C PRO A 125 6.01 -8.41 -20.40
N LEU A 126 6.16 -7.55 -19.38
CA LEU A 126 6.61 -6.17 -19.59
C LEU A 126 7.99 -6.12 -20.25
N GLU A 127 8.94 -6.90 -19.74
CA GLU A 127 10.30 -6.92 -20.27
C GLU A 127 10.37 -7.61 -21.64
N ALA A 128 9.58 -8.67 -21.88
CA ALA A 128 9.48 -9.29 -23.20
C ALA A 128 8.93 -8.33 -24.26
N LEU A 129 7.85 -7.59 -23.94
CA LEU A 129 7.30 -6.54 -24.80
C LEU A 129 8.35 -5.45 -25.07
N ARG A 130 9.06 -5.01 -24.03
CA ARG A 130 10.14 -4.01 -24.19
C ARG A 130 11.22 -4.47 -25.15
N LEU A 131 11.55 -5.76 -25.13
CA LEU A 131 12.52 -6.39 -26.03
C LEU A 131 11.98 -6.66 -27.44
N GLY A 132 10.77 -6.19 -27.76
CA GLY A 132 10.18 -6.30 -29.10
C GLY A 132 9.50 -7.63 -29.39
N CYS A 133 9.18 -8.42 -28.36
CA CYS A 133 8.49 -9.71 -28.53
C CYS A 133 6.98 -9.55 -28.69
N GLU A 134 6.35 -10.45 -29.45
CA GLU A 134 4.90 -10.62 -29.48
C GLU A 134 4.47 -11.34 -28.18
N THR A 135 4.06 -10.56 -27.17
CA THR A 135 3.89 -11.06 -25.81
C THR A 135 2.44 -11.31 -25.44
N TYR A 136 2.19 -12.44 -24.79
CA TYR A 136 0.91 -12.87 -24.26
C TYR A 136 1.05 -13.13 -22.75
N ALA A 137 0.13 -12.60 -21.95
CA ALA A 137 0.09 -12.79 -20.50
C ALA A 137 -1.25 -13.38 -20.08
N GLY A 138 -1.22 -14.50 -19.35
CA GLY A 138 -2.38 -15.18 -18.81
C GLY A 138 -2.41 -15.14 -17.29
N GLU A 139 -3.62 -15.06 -16.72
CA GLU A 139 -3.83 -15.11 -15.27
C GLU A 139 -5.29 -15.44 -14.94
N TYR A 140 -5.52 -16.20 -13.86
CA TYR A 140 -6.87 -16.52 -13.38
C TYR A 140 -7.35 -15.53 -12.32
N ASN A 141 -6.41 -14.94 -11.58
CA ASN A 141 -6.73 -14.02 -10.50
C ASN A 141 -7.17 -12.65 -11.07
N PRO A 142 -8.40 -12.17 -10.79
CA PRO A 142 -8.92 -10.93 -11.38
C PRO A 142 -8.12 -9.69 -10.99
N VAL A 143 -7.48 -9.67 -9.80
CA VAL A 143 -6.61 -8.57 -9.37
C VAL A 143 -5.36 -8.52 -10.24
N ALA A 144 -4.74 -9.67 -10.51
CA ALA A 144 -3.58 -9.69 -11.38
C ALA A 144 -3.94 -9.41 -12.84
N VAL A 145 -5.11 -9.85 -13.33
CA VAL A 145 -5.62 -9.42 -14.65
C VAL A 145 -5.72 -7.90 -14.74
N LEU A 146 -6.25 -7.24 -13.71
CA LEU A 146 -6.31 -5.77 -13.65
C LEU A 146 -4.90 -5.13 -13.66
N ILE A 147 -3.96 -5.67 -12.89
CA ILE A 147 -2.56 -5.20 -12.87
C ILE A 147 -1.91 -5.34 -14.24
N LEU A 148 -2.13 -6.46 -14.93
CA LEU A 148 -1.59 -6.71 -16.27
C LEU A 148 -2.19 -5.74 -17.28
N LYS A 149 -3.50 -5.45 -17.22
CA LYS A 149 -4.12 -4.43 -18.06
C LYS A 149 -3.49 -3.04 -17.84
N CYS A 150 -3.26 -2.67 -16.58
CA CYS A 150 -2.66 -1.39 -16.23
C CYS A 150 -1.14 -1.30 -16.47
N THR A 151 -0.44 -2.44 -16.58
CA THR A 151 1.01 -2.46 -16.81
C THR A 151 1.35 -2.62 -18.29
N LEU A 152 0.55 -3.39 -19.02
CA LEU A 152 0.82 -3.83 -20.39
C LEU A 152 -0.13 -3.17 -21.39
N GLU A 153 -1.42 -3.49 -21.29
CA GLU A 153 -2.42 -3.21 -22.34
C GLU A 153 -2.78 -1.73 -22.46
N TYR A 154 -3.25 -1.10 -21.38
CA TYR A 154 -3.70 0.29 -21.42
C TYR A 154 -2.57 1.30 -21.70
N PRO A 155 -1.36 1.18 -21.10
CA PRO A 155 -0.26 2.07 -21.43
C PRO A 155 0.14 1.99 -22.91
N GLN A 156 0.22 0.78 -23.48
CA GLN A 156 0.56 0.57 -24.88
C GLN A 156 -0.51 1.13 -25.82
N LYS A 157 -1.79 0.91 -25.49
CA LYS A 157 -2.92 1.32 -26.33
C LYS A 157 -3.15 2.84 -26.34
N TYR A 158 -2.93 3.52 -25.21
CA TYR A 158 -3.39 4.90 -25.01
C TYR A 158 -2.28 5.92 -24.71
N GLY A 159 -1.08 5.47 -24.35
CA GLY A 159 0.11 6.32 -24.19
C GLY A 159 -0.08 7.52 -23.25
N GLU A 160 0.52 8.66 -23.58
CA GLU A 160 0.51 9.88 -22.75
C GLU A 160 -0.88 10.51 -22.57
N LYS A 161 -1.87 10.18 -23.42
CA LYS A 161 -3.26 10.61 -23.22
C LYS A 161 -3.81 10.03 -21.91
N LEU A 162 -3.56 8.74 -21.67
CA LEU A 162 -3.98 8.05 -20.45
C LEU A 162 -3.36 8.66 -19.19
N VAL A 163 -2.07 9.01 -19.23
CA VAL A 163 -1.39 9.71 -18.10
C VAL A 163 -2.11 11.01 -17.75
N ARG A 164 -2.48 11.81 -18.76
CA ARG A 164 -3.16 13.09 -18.58
C ARG A 164 -4.56 12.92 -18.00
N ASP A 165 -5.36 12.01 -18.56
CA ASP A 165 -6.73 11.80 -18.11
C ASP A 165 -6.79 11.13 -16.74
N VAL A 166 -5.93 10.14 -16.46
CA VAL A 166 -5.79 9.56 -15.13
C VAL A 166 -5.52 10.68 -14.12
N LYS A 167 -4.52 11.55 -14.38
CA LYS A 167 -4.22 12.70 -13.52
C LYS A 167 -5.43 13.64 -13.35
N LYS A 168 -6.11 14.03 -14.44
CA LYS A 168 -7.29 14.91 -14.43
C LYS A 168 -8.38 14.34 -13.52
N TRP A 169 -8.75 13.07 -13.74
CA TRP A 169 -9.84 12.43 -13.01
C TRP A 169 -9.47 12.07 -11.58
N GLY A 170 -8.20 11.75 -11.30
CA GLY A 170 -7.72 11.56 -9.94
C GLY A 170 -7.76 12.83 -9.09
N GLU A 171 -7.48 13.99 -9.70
CA GLU A 171 -7.66 15.29 -9.05
C GLU A 171 -9.14 15.60 -8.82
N TRP A 172 -9.98 15.35 -9.82
CA TRP A 172 -11.43 15.53 -9.71
C TRP A 172 -12.03 14.69 -8.57
N VAL A 173 -11.67 13.40 -8.49
CA VAL A 173 -12.07 12.50 -7.40
C VAL A 173 -11.65 13.04 -6.04
N LEU A 174 -10.41 13.52 -5.92
CA LEU A 174 -9.90 14.09 -4.68
C LEU A 174 -10.71 15.32 -4.25
N GLN A 175 -10.96 16.25 -5.17
CA GLN A 175 -11.66 17.50 -4.86
C GLN A 175 -13.12 17.23 -4.48
N GLU A 176 -13.83 16.36 -5.20
CA GLU A 176 -15.22 16.03 -4.89
C GLU A 176 -15.36 15.24 -3.58
N ALA A 177 -14.45 14.30 -3.31
CA ALA A 177 -14.42 13.62 -2.01
C ALA A 177 -14.12 14.60 -0.87
N LYS A 178 -13.17 15.52 -1.06
CA LYS A 178 -12.83 16.54 -0.06
C LYS A 178 -13.97 17.52 0.18
N LYS A 179 -14.70 17.91 -0.86
CA LYS A 179 -15.89 18.77 -0.77
C LYS A 179 -16.98 18.13 0.09
N GLU A 180 -17.17 16.82 -0.03
CA GLU A 180 -18.21 16.10 0.70
C GLU A 180 -17.83 15.83 2.17
N ILE A 181 -16.66 15.21 2.40
CA ILE A 181 -16.30 14.67 3.71
C ILE A 181 -15.10 15.36 4.38
N GLY A 182 -14.50 16.36 3.73
CA GLY A 182 -13.35 17.10 4.26
C GLY A 182 -13.63 17.80 5.59
N ARG A 183 -14.90 18.15 5.87
CA ARG A 183 -15.35 18.72 7.15
C ARG A 183 -15.09 17.82 8.36
N PHE A 184 -14.95 16.51 8.16
CA PHE A 184 -14.65 15.54 9.22
C PHE A 184 -13.15 15.44 9.55
N TYR A 185 -12.33 16.22 8.84
CA TYR A 185 -10.89 16.37 9.04
C TYR A 185 -10.57 17.87 9.24
N PRO A 186 -11.10 18.50 10.30
CA PRO A 186 -10.96 19.94 10.47
C PRO A 186 -9.48 20.33 10.56
N PRO A 187 -9.09 21.48 9.98
CA PRO A 187 -7.76 22.01 10.19
C PRO A 187 -7.55 22.29 11.68
N ASP A 188 -6.29 22.22 12.09
CA ASP A 188 -5.96 22.48 13.48
C ASP A 188 -6.08 23.96 13.82
N LYS A 189 -6.83 24.26 14.88
CA LYS A 189 -7.06 25.63 15.39
C LYS A 189 -6.37 25.88 16.73
N SER A 190 -5.59 24.92 17.24
CA SER A 190 -5.02 25.01 18.59
C SER A 190 -3.99 26.13 18.77
N GLY A 191 -3.56 26.77 17.68
CA GLY A 191 -2.55 27.82 17.71
C GLY A 191 -1.17 27.29 18.14
N TYR A 192 -0.94 25.97 18.10
CA TYR A 192 0.33 25.36 18.50
C TYR A 192 1.56 25.98 17.80
N PHE A 193 1.36 26.55 16.60
CA PHE A 193 2.41 27.22 15.84
C PHE A 193 2.35 28.76 15.89
N GLY A 194 1.41 29.35 16.62
CA GLY A 194 1.06 30.77 16.60
C GLY A 194 -0.24 31.04 15.85
N GLU A 195 -0.88 32.18 16.12
CA GLU A 195 -2.07 32.62 15.39
C GLU A 195 -1.75 32.77 13.89
N GLY A 196 -2.53 32.11 13.03
CA GLY A 196 -2.38 32.18 11.57
C GLY A 196 -1.52 31.08 10.91
N GLU A 197 -0.69 30.32 11.66
CA GLU A 197 -0.01 29.13 11.11
C GLU A 197 -0.95 27.92 11.15
N GLY A 198 -1.68 27.68 10.06
CA GLY A 198 -2.54 26.51 9.93
C GLY A 198 -1.76 25.20 9.98
N ALA A 199 -2.17 24.27 10.85
CA ALA A 199 -1.67 22.90 10.83
C ALA A 199 -2.70 21.93 10.25
N ILE A 200 -2.19 20.94 9.51
CA ILE A 200 -3.00 19.91 8.87
C ILE A 200 -2.85 18.62 9.68
N PRO A 201 -3.95 18.06 10.22
CA PRO A 201 -3.95 16.70 10.73
C PRO A 201 -3.57 15.73 9.62
N VAL A 202 -2.49 14.99 9.80
CA VAL A 202 -2.07 13.94 8.86
C VAL A 202 -2.47 12.55 9.33
N GLY A 203 -2.73 12.39 10.63
CA GLY A 203 -3.32 11.18 11.17
C GLY A 203 -3.70 11.33 12.65
N TYR A 204 -4.52 10.39 13.12
CA TYR A 204 -5.05 10.35 14.49
C TYR A 204 -4.64 9.03 15.11
N ILE A 205 -3.96 9.07 16.26
CA ILE A 205 -3.53 7.88 16.98
C ILE A 205 -4.68 7.45 17.89
N TRP A 206 -5.16 6.25 17.68
CA TRP A 206 -6.22 5.61 18.45
C TRP A 206 -5.65 4.50 19.31
N ALA A 207 -6.24 4.32 20.48
CA ALA A 207 -6.05 3.14 21.32
C ALA A 207 -7.39 2.42 21.45
N ARG A 208 -7.41 1.10 21.26
CA ARG A 208 -8.54 0.27 21.68
C ARG A 208 -8.59 0.25 23.20
N THR A 209 -9.77 0.13 23.78
CA THR A 209 -9.95 0.21 25.23
C THR A 209 -10.63 -1.03 25.78
N ILE A 210 -10.31 -1.38 27.02
CA ILE A 210 -11.01 -2.41 27.82
C ILE A 210 -11.31 -1.86 29.21
N LYS A 211 -12.14 -2.54 29.99
CA LYS A 211 -12.35 -2.21 31.41
C LYS A 211 -11.43 -3.02 32.30
N CYS A 212 -10.97 -2.39 33.38
CA CYS A 212 -10.26 -3.08 34.43
C CYS A 212 -11.17 -4.10 35.12
N GLU A 213 -10.73 -5.35 35.23
CA GLU A 213 -11.52 -6.41 35.89
C GLU A 213 -11.49 -6.33 37.42
N ASN A 214 -10.62 -5.50 38.01
CA ASN A 214 -10.70 -5.20 39.44
C ASN A 214 -11.97 -4.36 39.70
N PRO A 215 -12.98 -4.89 40.42
CA PRO A 215 -14.27 -4.22 40.60
C PRO A 215 -14.18 -2.88 41.32
N SER A 216 -13.18 -2.71 42.20
CA SER A 216 -12.94 -1.43 42.89
C SER A 216 -12.36 -0.36 41.94
N CYS A 217 -11.71 -0.78 40.86
CA CYS A 217 -11.11 0.10 39.87
C CYS A 217 -12.09 0.40 38.73
N ASN A 218 -12.46 -0.62 37.94
CA ASN A 218 -13.30 -0.52 36.73
C ASN A 218 -12.89 0.61 35.74
N ALA A 219 -11.65 1.08 35.82
CA ALA A 219 -11.13 2.11 34.94
C ALA A 219 -11.10 1.64 33.48
N GLU A 220 -11.28 2.56 32.56
CA GLU A 220 -10.96 2.29 31.15
C GLU A 220 -9.43 2.23 30.98
N ILE A 221 -8.96 1.20 30.29
CA ILE A 221 -7.55 0.98 30.00
C ILE A 221 -7.34 1.14 28.48
N PRO A 222 -6.72 2.25 28.04
CA PRO A 222 -6.24 2.37 26.67
C PRO A 222 -5.11 1.36 26.43
N LEU A 223 -5.29 0.49 25.44
CA LEU A 223 -4.34 -0.55 25.05
C LEU A 223 -3.30 0.05 24.08
N MET A 224 -2.15 0.41 24.62
CA MET A 224 -1.02 0.95 23.89
C MET A 224 0.12 -0.04 23.97
N ARG A 225 0.69 -0.48 22.85
CA ARG A 225 1.87 -1.36 22.85
C ARG A 225 3.11 -0.65 23.37
N GLN A 226 3.17 0.66 23.14
CA GLN A 226 4.27 1.57 23.47
C GLN A 226 3.78 3.01 23.36
N PHE A 227 4.59 3.97 23.80
CA PHE A 227 4.22 5.38 23.87
C PHE A 227 5.09 6.32 23.03
N TRP A 228 6.12 5.85 22.30
CA TRP A 228 6.89 6.72 21.40
C TRP A 228 6.02 7.25 20.25
N LEU A 229 6.02 8.57 20.10
CA LEU A 229 5.52 9.28 18.92
C LEU A 229 6.66 9.53 17.93
N ALA A 230 7.84 9.89 18.41
CA ALA A 230 9.06 9.99 17.60
C ALA A 230 10.24 9.39 18.37
N LYS A 231 11.00 8.53 17.71
CA LYS A 231 12.24 7.92 18.25
C LYS A 231 13.33 7.94 17.18
N LYS A 232 13.76 9.15 16.84
CA LYS A 232 14.83 9.44 15.88
C LYS A 232 16.12 9.83 16.63
N PRO A 233 17.30 9.77 15.99
CA PRO A 233 18.55 10.22 16.59
C PRO A 233 18.49 11.65 17.14
N ASN A 234 17.77 12.53 16.45
CA ASN A 234 17.65 13.96 16.75
C ASN A 234 16.26 14.38 17.27
N LYS A 235 15.38 13.43 17.57
CA LYS A 235 14.02 13.73 18.06
C LYS A 235 13.42 12.58 18.85
N LYS A 236 13.10 12.82 20.11
CA LYS A 236 12.50 11.91 21.07
C LYS A 236 11.25 12.56 21.65
N VAL A 237 10.09 12.10 21.21
CA VAL A 237 8.78 12.58 21.67
C VAL A 237 7.92 11.37 22.03
N ALA A 238 7.24 11.42 23.17
CA ALA A 238 6.42 10.33 23.67
C ALA A 238 5.10 10.83 24.27
N LEU A 239 4.10 9.96 24.26
CA LEU A 239 2.93 10.07 25.13
C LEU A 239 3.33 9.67 26.54
N TYR A 240 2.93 10.45 27.53
CA TYR A 240 3.08 10.10 28.94
C TYR A 240 1.69 9.86 29.53
N PRO A 241 1.35 8.60 29.89
CA PRO A 241 0.11 8.30 30.59
C PRO A 241 0.22 8.78 32.05
N TYR A 242 -0.82 9.42 32.56
CA TYR A 242 -0.97 9.75 33.97
C TYR A 242 -2.39 9.46 34.44
N VAL A 243 -2.56 9.25 35.74
CA VAL A 243 -3.86 8.95 36.34
C VAL A 243 -4.40 10.21 36.98
N GLU A 244 -5.63 10.57 36.61
CA GLU A 244 -6.39 11.61 37.28
C GLU A 244 -7.72 11.00 37.76
N GLY A 245 -7.87 10.84 39.07
CA GLY A 245 -8.97 10.07 39.66
C GLY A 245 -8.91 8.59 39.22
N LYS A 246 -9.92 8.13 38.47
CA LYS A 246 -9.97 6.78 37.87
C LYS A 246 -9.80 6.79 36.35
N GLU A 247 -9.36 7.91 35.78
CA GLU A 247 -9.17 8.06 34.34
C GLU A 247 -7.68 8.04 33.99
N VAL A 248 -7.33 7.32 32.92
CA VAL A 248 -6.00 7.38 32.30
C VAL A 248 -5.99 8.51 31.29
N LYS A 249 -5.25 9.58 31.59
CA LYS A 249 -5.04 10.74 30.72
C LYS A 249 -3.64 10.72 30.12
N PHE A 250 -3.42 11.56 29.12
CA PHE A 250 -2.15 11.65 28.39
C PHE A 250 -1.69 13.08 28.29
N LYS A 251 -0.37 13.26 28.34
CA LYS A 251 0.32 14.48 27.89
C LYS A 251 1.48 14.10 26.99
N ILE A 252 2.05 15.08 26.29
CA ILE A 252 3.19 14.84 25.39
C ILE A 252 4.46 15.35 26.06
N VAL A 253 5.51 14.55 26.01
CA VAL A 253 6.78 14.85 26.64
C VAL A 253 7.95 14.58 25.69
N GLY A 254 9.07 15.27 25.90
CA GLY A 254 10.29 15.16 25.09
C GLY A 254 10.59 16.43 24.29
N ASP A 255 11.31 16.27 23.17
CA ASP A 255 11.83 17.40 22.39
C ASP A 255 10.71 18.30 21.85
N GLY A 256 10.71 19.58 22.28
CA GLY A 256 9.68 20.56 21.93
C GLY A 256 8.39 20.47 22.76
N TYR A 257 8.40 19.70 23.85
CA TYR A 257 7.28 19.53 24.79
C TYR A 257 7.78 19.58 26.24
N GLU A 258 6.91 19.23 27.20
CA GLU A 258 7.30 19.07 28.59
C GLU A 258 8.46 18.08 28.74
N LYS A 259 9.30 18.29 29.77
CA LYS A 259 10.43 17.41 30.05
C LYS A 259 9.94 15.98 30.31
N MET A 260 10.58 15.01 29.66
CA MET A 260 10.31 13.59 29.87
C MET A 260 10.58 13.21 31.34
N PRO A 261 9.60 12.65 32.06
CA PRO A 261 9.77 12.27 33.46
C PRO A 261 10.92 11.27 33.65
N SER A 262 11.67 11.41 34.74
CA SER A 262 12.77 10.49 35.06
C SER A 262 12.25 9.07 35.28
N GLY A 263 12.95 8.06 34.75
CA GLY A 263 12.56 6.65 34.88
C GLY A 263 11.40 6.21 33.98
N PHE A 264 10.77 7.11 33.22
CA PHE A 264 9.76 6.73 32.24
C PHE A 264 10.41 6.04 31.03
N ASP A 265 10.00 4.81 30.75
CA ASP A 265 10.38 4.08 29.53
C ASP A 265 9.18 4.03 28.56
N PRO A 266 9.15 4.88 27.51
CA PRO A 266 8.05 4.89 26.55
C PRO A 266 7.95 3.61 25.71
N SER A 267 8.92 2.69 25.83
CA SER A 267 8.87 1.40 25.14
C SER A 267 7.96 0.38 25.87
N LYS A 268 7.57 0.67 27.12
CA LYS A 268 6.69 -0.16 27.94
C LYS A 268 5.26 0.39 27.91
N GLY A 269 4.43 -0.17 27.03
CA GLY A 269 3.01 0.17 26.94
C GLY A 269 2.14 -0.46 28.04
N THR A 270 0.83 -0.28 27.93
CA THR A 270 -0.18 -0.90 28.82
C THR A 270 -0.50 -2.34 28.43
N VAL A 271 -0.07 -2.79 27.25
CA VAL A 271 -0.35 -4.14 26.75
C VAL A 271 0.87 -4.76 26.06
N LYS A 272 1.11 -6.05 26.31
CA LYS A 272 2.11 -6.88 25.61
C LYS A 272 1.50 -8.22 25.23
N GLY A 273 1.52 -8.56 23.94
CA GLY A 273 0.68 -9.65 23.46
C GLY A 273 -0.78 -9.24 23.69
N ALA A 274 -1.58 -10.09 24.35
CA ALA A 274 -2.93 -9.73 24.79
C ALA A 274 -3.03 -9.56 26.31
N VAL A 275 -1.91 -9.43 27.02
CA VAL A 275 -1.90 -9.22 28.48
C VAL A 275 -1.80 -7.72 28.76
N ALA A 276 -2.78 -7.18 29.49
CA ALA A 276 -2.89 -5.75 29.78
C ALA A 276 -2.66 -5.47 31.26
N THR A 277 -2.00 -4.35 31.57
CA THR A 277 -1.79 -3.87 32.93
C THR A 277 -2.53 -2.55 33.12
N CYS A 278 -3.39 -2.47 34.13
CA CYS A 278 -4.15 -1.27 34.44
C CYS A 278 -3.23 -0.18 35.01
N PRO A 279 -3.14 1.02 34.38
CA PRO A 279 -2.32 2.11 34.90
C PRO A 279 -2.82 2.70 36.23
N VAL A 280 -4.11 2.48 36.56
CA VAL A 280 -4.76 3.04 37.76
C VAL A 280 -4.46 2.21 39.01
N CYS A 281 -4.58 0.88 38.92
CA CYS A 281 -4.45 0.00 40.10
C CYS A 281 -3.39 -1.10 39.96
N GLY A 282 -2.68 -1.18 38.83
CA GLY A 282 -1.66 -2.21 38.57
C GLY A 282 -2.20 -3.61 38.26
N TYR A 283 -3.53 -3.82 38.30
CA TYR A 283 -4.13 -5.13 38.03
C TYR A 283 -3.78 -5.62 36.61
N VAL A 284 -3.37 -6.89 36.53
CA VAL A 284 -2.99 -7.55 35.26
C VAL A 284 -4.16 -8.38 34.76
N ILE A 285 -4.59 -8.09 33.54
CA ILE A 285 -5.68 -8.77 32.85
C ILE A 285 -5.05 -9.75 31.86
N GLU A 286 -5.34 -11.03 32.03
CA GLU A 286 -4.80 -12.10 31.20
C GLU A 286 -5.33 -12.05 29.76
N ALA A 287 -4.57 -12.63 28.83
CA ALA A 287 -4.91 -12.68 27.41
C ALA A 287 -6.32 -13.20 27.10
N LYS A 288 -6.78 -14.22 27.82
CA LYS A 288 -8.12 -14.81 27.65
C LYS A 288 -9.22 -13.80 28.00
N ASN A 289 -9.01 -13.00 29.04
CA ASN A 289 -9.96 -12.05 29.57
C ASN A 289 -10.00 -10.78 28.72
N VAL A 290 -8.84 -10.32 28.24
CA VAL A 290 -8.79 -9.26 27.22
C VAL A 290 -9.61 -9.66 26.00
N ARG A 291 -9.35 -10.84 25.42
CA ARG A 291 -10.13 -11.35 24.25
C ARG A 291 -11.62 -11.46 24.55
N LYS A 292 -11.98 -11.98 25.74
CA LYS A 292 -13.38 -12.08 26.18
C LYS A 292 -14.08 -10.72 26.19
N GLN A 293 -13.44 -9.65 26.65
CA GLN A 293 -14.05 -8.31 26.61
C GLN A 293 -14.32 -7.82 25.18
N PHE A 294 -13.45 -8.12 24.21
CA PHE A 294 -13.73 -7.84 22.80
C PHE A 294 -14.89 -8.68 22.28
N GLN A 295 -14.88 -9.98 22.56
CA GLN A 295 -15.91 -10.93 22.12
C GLN A 295 -17.30 -10.62 22.69
N GLU A 296 -17.36 -10.07 23.90
CA GLU A 296 -18.60 -9.63 24.57
C GLU A 296 -19.01 -8.20 24.21
N GLY A 297 -18.30 -7.52 23.29
CA GLY A 297 -18.61 -6.15 22.88
C GLY A 297 -18.36 -5.09 23.97
N LYS A 298 -17.58 -5.41 25.00
CA LYS A 298 -17.23 -4.50 26.11
C LYS A 298 -16.00 -3.64 25.81
N ALA A 299 -15.23 -3.99 24.79
CA ALA A 299 -14.09 -3.21 24.33
C ALA A 299 -14.56 -1.96 23.56
N GLY A 300 -13.77 -0.88 23.64
CA GLY A 300 -14.03 0.37 22.95
C GLY A 300 -12.80 0.89 22.20
N GLN A 301 -12.80 2.18 21.92
CA GLN A 301 -11.66 2.89 21.35
C GLN A 301 -11.67 4.36 21.76
N ARG A 302 -10.47 4.95 21.85
CA ARG A 302 -10.26 6.34 22.23
C ARG A 302 -9.20 6.96 21.33
N MET A 303 -9.49 8.13 20.78
CA MET A 303 -8.49 8.93 20.09
C MET A 303 -7.59 9.58 21.14
N ILE A 304 -6.28 9.33 21.05
CA ILE A 304 -5.29 9.76 22.05
C ILE A 304 -4.56 11.01 21.60
N ALA A 305 -4.11 11.03 20.34
CA ALA A 305 -3.28 12.13 19.84
C ALA A 305 -3.54 12.40 18.35
N VAL A 306 -3.24 13.62 17.94
CA VAL A 306 -3.30 14.07 16.55
C VAL A 306 -1.88 14.36 16.07
N VAL A 307 -1.52 13.77 14.94
CA VAL A 307 -0.26 14.04 14.25
C VAL A 307 -0.50 15.18 13.27
N LEU A 308 0.24 16.27 13.45
CA LEU A 308 0.12 17.50 12.69
C LEU A 308 1.31 17.69 11.75
N HIS A 309 1.06 18.37 10.65
CA HIS A 309 2.07 18.87 9.73
C HIS A 309 1.78 20.35 9.41
N SER A 310 2.83 21.15 9.31
CA SER A 310 2.75 22.53 8.81
C SER A 310 3.53 22.62 7.50
N LYS A 311 2.99 23.35 6.52
CA LYS A 311 3.68 23.60 5.24
C LYS A 311 4.96 24.42 5.42
N ASN A 312 5.03 25.22 6.49
CA ASN A 312 6.15 26.13 6.76
C ASN A 312 7.23 25.50 7.64
N ARG A 313 6.96 24.38 8.31
CA ARG A 313 7.88 23.75 9.26
C ARG A 313 8.21 22.32 8.87
N LYS A 314 9.48 21.94 9.03
CA LYS A 314 9.93 20.57 8.78
C LYS A 314 9.48 19.63 9.90
N GLY A 315 9.08 18.42 9.52
CA GLY A 315 8.75 17.34 10.45
C GLY A 315 7.26 17.26 10.82
N LYS A 316 6.98 16.40 11.81
CA LYS A 316 5.66 16.18 12.38
C LYS A 316 5.57 16.77 13.78
N PHE A 317 4.38 17.17 14.17
CA PHE A 317 4.09 17.69 15.50
C PHE A 317 2.91 16.93 16.07
N TYR A 318 2.69 17.04 17.37
CA TYR A 318 1.77 16.18 18.07
C TYR A 318 1.00 17.01 19.08
N ARG A 319 -0.28 16.71 19.23
CA ARG A 319 -1.09 17.21 20.34
C ARG A 319 -2.01 16.12 20.84
N ILE A 320 -2.53 16.28 22.05
CA ILE A 320 -3.58 15.42 22.57
C ILE A 320 -4.87 15.67 21.76
N ALA A 321 -5.63 14.60 21.52
CA ALA A 321 -6.94 14.70 20.88
C ALA A 321 -7.91 15.46 21.80
N THR A 322 -8.71 16.34 21.21
CA THR A 322 -9.69 17.16 21.92
C THR A 322 -11.10 16.62 21.68
N GLU A 323 -12.08 17.16 22.41
CA GLU A 323 -13.48 16.80 22.12
C GLU A 323 -13.96 17.30 20.76
N GLU A 324 -13.32 18.29 20.16
CA GLU A 324 -13.63 18.71 18.80
C GLU A 324 -13.24 17.62 17.78
N ASP A 325 -12.10 16.94 17.97
CA ASP A 325 -11.70 15.83 17.10
C ASP A 325 -12.66 14.65 17.21
N MET A 326 -13.08 14.34 18.44
CA MET A 326 -14.05 13.27 18.71
C MET A 326 -15.46 13.65 18.25
N LYS A 327 -15.84 14.93 18.29
CA LYS A 327 -17.08 15.42 17.69
C LYS A 327 -17.07 15.22 16.17
N ALA A 328 -15.98 15.61 15.49
CA ALA A 328 -15.84 15.40 14.05
C ALA A 328 -15.90 13.91 13.66
N TYR A 329 -15.32 13.02 14.47
CA TYR A 329 -15.45 11.57 14.30
C TYR A 329 -16.90 11.09 14.44
N ARG A 330 -17.61 11.53 15.49
CA ARG A 330 -19.02 11.15 15.73
C ARG A 330 -19.97 11.66 14.64
N GLU A 331 -19.72 12.86 14.13
CA GLU A 331 -20.48 13.39 12.98
C GLU A 331 -20.21 12.58 11.70
N ALA A 332 -18.97 12.13 11.48
CA ALA A 332 -18.62 11.25 10.38
C ALA A 332 -19.31 9.89 10.49
N GLU A 333 -19.39 9.34 11.70
CA GLU A 333 -20.12 8.09 11.99
C GLU A 333 -21.61 8.21 11.68
N LYS A 334 -22.26 9.30 12.10
CA LYS A 334 -23.66 9.53 11.75
C LYS A 334 -23.87 9.63 10.23
N TYR A 335 -22.99 10.36 9.54
CA TYR A 335 -23.08 10.52 8.09
C TYR A 335 -22.78 9.21 7.33
N LEU A 336 -21.90 8.36 7.86
CA LEU A 336 -21.65 7.02 7.31
C LEU A 336 -22.94 6.22 7.25
N GLU A 337 -23.73 6.22 8.31
CA GLU A 337 -24.98 5.45 8.39
C GLU A 337 -25.95 5.85 7.27
N GLU A 338 -26.17 7.16 7.09
CA GLU A 338 -27.01 7.72 6.03
C GLU A 338 -26.46 7.36 4.64
N LYS A 339 -25.15 7.55 4.41
CA LYS A 339 -24.51 7.29 3.12
C LYS A 339 -24.47 5.81 2.77
N ARG A 340 -24.17 4.93 3.72
CA ARG A 340 -24.12 3.47 3.52
C ARG A 340 -25.49 2.95 3.08
N GLN A 341 -26.57 3.40 3.73
CA GLN A 341 -27.93 3.01 3.35
C GLN A 341 -28.27 3.47 1.94
N LYS A 342 -27.98 4.73 1.60
CA LYS A 342 -28.20 5.28 0.26
C LYS A 342 -27.45 4.47 -0.80
N LEU A 343 -26.15 4.30 -0.64
CA LEU A 343 -25.31 3.58 -1.61
C LEU A 343 -25.69 2.11 -1.71
N MET A 344 -26.11 1.48 -0.61
CA MET A 344 -26.59 0.10 -0.63
C MET A 344 -27.85 -0.06 -1.50
N GLN A 345 -28.77 0.90 -1.44
CA GLN A 345 -29.96 0.92 -2.31
C GLN A 345 -29.58 1.18 -3.77
N GLU A 346 -28.67 2.12 -4.03
CA GLU A 346 -28.24 2.48 -5.39
C GLU A 346 -27.42 1.39 -6.07
N TRP A 347 -26.54 0.70 -5.32
CA TRP A 347 -25.60 -0.29 -5.88
C TRP A 347 -26.11 -1.72 -5.80
N GLY A 348 -27.15 -1.98 -5.01
CA GLY A 348 -27.69 -3.32 -4.78
C GLY A 348 -26.76 -4.24 -3.96
N ILE A 349 -25.71 -3.69 -3.35
CA ILE A 349 -24.74 -4.38 -2.50
C ILE A 349 -24.31 -3.43 -1.36
N ASP A 350 -23.88 -3.98 -0.23
CA ASP A 350 -23.34 -3.14 0.84
C ASP A 350 -22.02 -2.49 0.39
N PRO A 351 -21.87 -1.15 0.44
CA PRO A 351 -20.63 -0.49 0.09
C PRO A 351 -19.50 -0.74 1.12
N VAL A 352 -19.83 -1.21 2.32
CA VAL A 352 -18.86 -1.66 3.33
C VAL A 352 -18.75 -3.17 3.26
N PRO A 353 -17.54 -3.75 3.06
CA PRO A 353 -17.34 -5.20 2.96
C PRO A 353 -17.96 -5.96 4.13
N ASP A 354 -18.94 -6.79 3.86
CA ASP A 354 -19.65 -7.62 4.83
C ASP A 354 -19.19 -9.08 4.80
N GLU A 355 -18.24 -9.42 3.92
CA GLU A 355 -17.71 -10.76 3.81
C GLU A 355 -16.94 -11.15 5.08
N PRO A 356 -17.07 -12.41 5.53
CA PRO A 356 -16.39 -12.87 6.72
C PRO A 356 -14.86 -12.87 6.55
N THR A 357 -14.13 -12.38 7.56
CA THR A 357 -12.68 -12.59 7.65
C THR A 357 -12.35 -14.07 7.79
N PRO A 358 -11.16 -14.58 7.45
CA PRO A 358 -10.84 -16.00 7.65
C PRO A 358 -11.00 -16.45 9.11
N GLU A 359 -11.56 -17.65 9.33
CA GLU A 359 -11.74 -18.21 10.69
C GLU A 359 -10.44 -18.43 11.47
N GLY A 360 -9.31 -18.48 10.78
CA GLY A 360 -8.00 -18.70 11.39
C GLY A 360 -7.78 -20.13 11.91
N LYS A 361 -8.70 -21.08 11.72
CA LYS A 361 -8.52 -22.47 12.20
C LYS A 361 -7.42 -23.18 11.40
N GLY A 362 -6.27 -23.47 12.03
CA GLY A 362 -5.19 -24.29 11.47
C GLY A 362 -3.76 -23.82 11.79
N LYS A 363 -2.78 -24.74 11.72
CA LYS A 363 -1.36 -24.44 11.95
C LYS A 363 -0.86 -23.42 10.90
N GLY A 364 -0.75 -22.15 11.30
CA GLY A 364 -0.19 -21.05 10.48
C GLY A 364 -1.19 -19.95 10.17
N ALA A 365 -2.42 -20.31 9.78
CA ALA A 365 -3.47 -19.34 9.43
C ALA A 365 -3.94 -18.51 10.64
N GLU A 366 -4.03 -19.11 11.84
CA GLU A 366 -4.46 -18.43 13.08
C GLU A 366 -3.51 -17.31 13.51
N ARG A 367 -2.21 -17.48 13.22
CA ARG A 367 -1.19 -16.46 13.52
C ARG A 367 -1.16 -15.36 12.47
N ALA A 368 -1.50 -15.70 11.23
CA ALA A 368 -1.53 -14.75 10.13
C ALA A 368 -2.80 -13.87 10.16
N PHE A 369 -3.94 -14.39 10.60
CA PHE A 369 -5.21 -13.65 10.69
C PHE A 369 -5.85 -13.84 12.07
N SER A 370 -5.43 -13.01 13.04
CA SER A 370 -5.83 -13.15 14.45
C SER A 370 -7.03 -12.30 14.86
N VAL A 371 -7.59 -11.53 13.92
CA VAL A 371 -8.63 -10.51 14.15
C VAL A 371 -9.95 -11.06 14.69
N ARG A 372 -10.34 -12.29 14.30
CA ARG A 372 -11.55 -12.96 14.82
C ARG A 372 -11.51 -13.24 16.32
N ASN A 373 -10.31 -13.35 16.93
CA ASN A 373 -10.18 -13.48 18.39
C ASN A 373 -10.69 -12.24 19.14
N TYR A 374 -10.97 -11.15 18.42
CA TYR A 374 -11.37 -9.86 18.93
C TYR A 374 -12.70 -9.39 18.31
N ALA A 375 -13.53 -10.32 17.83
CA ALA A 375 -14.83 -10.07 17.21
C ALA A 375 -14.80 -9.17 15.96
N LEU A 376 -13.66 -9.09 15.27
CA LEU A 376 -13.56 -8.49 13.94
C LEU A 376 -13.85 -9.58 12.90
N ASN A 377 -15.13 -9.83 12.68
CA ASN A 377 -15.64 -11.00 11.97
C ASN A 377 -15.84 -10.76 10.48
N THR A 378 -15.98 -9.51 10.04
CA THR A 378 -16.09 -9.10 8.64
C THR A 378 -14.92 -8.24 8.21
N TYR A 379 -14.65 -8.13 6.90
CA TYR A 379 -13.61 -7.22 6.40
C TYR A 379 -13.93 -5.75 6.75
N GLY A 380 -15.20 -5.38 6.82
CA GLY A 380 -15.66 -4.08 7.29
C GLY A 380 -15.24 -3.77 8.73
N ASP A 381 -15.11 -4.77 9.60
CA ASP A 381 -14.68 -4.57 11.00
C ASP A 381 -13.22 -4.11 11.12
N LEU A 382 -12.42 -4.25 10.04
CA LEU A 382 -11.03 -3.78 10.00
C LEU A 382 -10.91 -2.26 9.82
N PHE A 383 -12.02 -1.54 9.74
CA PHE A 383 -12.09 -0.11 9.52
C PHE A 383 -12.92 0.58 10.61
N ASN A 384 -12.50 1.76 11.06
CA ASN A 384 -13.36 2.60 11.89
C ASN A 384 -14.37 3.39 11.03
N SER A 385 -15.33 4.06 11.66
CA SER A 385 -16.44 4.71 10.96
C SER A 385 -15.98 5.80 9.97
N ARG A 386 -15.00 6.62 10.35
CA ARG A 386 -14.46 7.67 9.47
C ARG A 386 -13.62 7.10 8.32
N GLN A 387 -12.92 5.99 8.53
CA GLN A 387 -12.19 5.26 7.48
C GLN A 387 -13.14 4.62 6.46
N LYS A 388 -14.21 3.96 6.93
CA LYS A 388 -15.28 3.43 6.06
C LYS A 388 -15.86 4.53 5.20
N LEU A 389 -16.24 5.64 5.83
CA LEU A 389 -16.82 6.79 5.12
C LEU A 389 -15.86 7.31 4.04
N ALA A 390 -14.57 7.46 4.35
CA ALA A 390 -13.59 7.91 3.38
C ALA A 390 -13.53 6.99 2.16
N LEU A 391 -13.37 5.68 2.38
CA LEU A 391 -13.21 4.70 1.30
C LEU A 391 -14.47 4.60 0.42
N ILE A 392 -15.67 4.50 1.00
CA ILE A 392 -16.90 4.41 0.20
C ILE A 392 -17.17 5.70 -0.58
N THR A 393 -16.75 6.85 -0.05
CA THR A 393 -16.85 8.13 -0.77
C THR A 393 -15.90 8.15 -1.97
N PHE A 394 -14.65 7.71 -1.81
CA PHE A 394 -13.73 7.60 -2.95
C PHE A 394 -14.23 6.61 -4.01
N VAL A 395 -14.77 5.45 -3.61
CA VAL A 395 -15.39 4.47 -4.53
C VAL A 395 -16.54 5.11 -5.29
N GLU A 396 -17.46 5.81 -4.61
CA GLU A 396 -18.55 6.54 -5.25
C GLU A 396 -18.02 7.58 -6.25
N LYS A 397 -17.01 8.37 -5.89
CA LYS A 397 -16.44 9.38 -6.80
C LYS A 397 -15.77 8.73 -8.01
N VAL A 398 -15.10 7.59 -7.87
CA VAL A 398 -14.55 6.88 -9.04
C VAL A 398 -15.65 6.38 -9.98
N ARG A 399 -16.78 5.91 -9.45
CA ARG A 399 -17.95 5.52 -10.27
C ARG A 399 -18.56 6.73 -10.98
N GLN A 400 -18.72 7.86 -10.28
CA GLN A 400 -19.21 9.11 -10.88
C GLN A 400 -18.24 9.68 -11.93
N ALA A 401 -16.92 9.52 -11.73
CA ALA A 401 -15.92 9.90 -12.73
C ALA A 401 -16.09 9.10 -14.02
N TYR A 402 -16.42 7.81 -13.93
CA TYR A 402 -16.76 6.99 -15.10
C TYR A 402 -17.97 7.54 -15.83
N GLU A 403 -19.09 7.74 -15.13
CA GLU A 403 -20.33 8.27 -15.71
C GLU A 403 -20.10 9.61 -16.39
N LYS A 404 -19.40 10.52 -15.72
CA LYS A 404 -19.08 11.84 -16.25
C LYS A 404 -18.18 11.79 -17.49
N MET A 405 -17.23 10.84 -17.55
CA MET A 405 -16.45 10.61 -18.77
C MET A 405 -17.34 10.18 -19.95
N ILE A 406 -18.32 9.30 -19.71
CA ILE A 406 -19.27 8.88 -20.75
C ILE A 406 -20.11 10.06 -21.23
N ASP A 407 -20.61 10.89 -20.32
CA ASP A 407 -21.37 12.10 -20.66
C ASP A 407 -20.52 13.12 -21.44
N GLU A 408 -19.21 13.20 -21.14
CA GLU A 408 -18.23 14.00 -21.88
C GLU A 408 -17.81 13.37 -23.24
N GLY A 409 -18.40 12.24 -23.62
CA GLY A 409 -18.18 11.59 -24.92
C GLY A 409 -16.91 10.72 -24.99
N TYR A 410 -16.34 10.30 -23.86
CA TYR A 410 -15.21 9.39 -23.85
C TYR A 410 -15.64 7.99 -24.33
N ASP A 411 -14.74 7.29 -25.04
CA ASP A 411 -14.91 5.87 -25.35
C ASP A 411 -15.04 5.04 -24.06
N LYS A 412 -15.95 4.07 -24.05
CA LYS A 412 -16.27 3.26 -22.86
C LYS A 412 -15.08 2.44 -22.38
N GLU A 413 -14.31 1.84 -23.29
CA GLU A 413 -13.14 1.04 -22.93
C GLU A 413 -11.98 1.91 -22.47
N TYR A 414 -11.83 3.10 -23.05
CA TYR A 414 -10.88 4.10 -22.56
C TYR A 414 -11.24 4.61 -21.15
N ALA A 415 -12.51 4.94 -20.90
CA ALA A 415 -13.00 5.35 -19.58
C ALA A 415 -12.79 4.25 -18.53
N LYS A 416 -13.03 2.97 -18.88
CA LYS A 416 -12.67 1.81 -18.05
C LYS A 416 -11.17 1.76 -17.75
N GLY A 417 -10.34 2.03 -18.74
CA GLY A 417 -8.89 2.15 -18.57
C GLY A 417 -8.52 3.21 -17.54
N VAL A 418 -9.09 4.42 -17.64
CA VAL A 418 -8.85 5.51 -16.68
C VAL A 418 -9.29 5.11 -15.26
N VAL A 419 -10.53 4.62 -15.08
CA VAL A 419 -11.02 4.27 -13.73
C VAL A 419 -10.36 3.03 -13.15
N SER A 420 -9.71 2.19 -13.97
CA SER A 420 -8.88 1.08 -13.47
C SER A 420 -7.69 1.60 -12.64
N TYR A 421 -7.03 2.67 -13.06
CA TYR A 421 -5.95 3.30 -12.26
C TYR A 421 -6.51 4.01 -11.02
N LEU A 422 -7.68 4.62 -11.11
CA LEU A 422 -8.35 5.21 -9.95
C LEU A 422 -8.72 4.14 -8.91
N GLY A 423 -9.18 2.97 -9.37
CA GLY A 423 -9.42 1.80 -8.52
C GLY A 423 -8.15 1.31 -7.81
N LEU A 424 -7.01 1.24 -8.52
CA LEU A 424 -5.73 0.90 -7.90
C LEU A 424 -5.27 1.93 -6.86
N ALA A 425 -5.60 3.21 -7.04
CA ALA A 425 -5.35 4.23 -6.03
C ALA A 425 -6.23 4.07 -4.78
N ILE A 426 -7.49 3.66 -4.94
CA ILE A 426 -8.36 3.29 -3.81
C ILE A 426 -7.78 2.09 -3.06
N ASP A 427 -7.35 1.04 -3.78
CA ASP A 427 -6.78 -0.18 -3.17
C ASP A 427 -5.59 0.16 -2.26
N MET A 428 -4.66 0.98 -2.75
CA MET A 428 -3.55 1.42 -1.91
C MET A 428 -4.01 2.33 -0.78
N ASN A 429 -4.97 3.24 -0.99
CA ASN A 429 -5.49 4.06 0.09
C ASN A 429 -6.06 3.16 1.20
N ALA A 430 -6.80 2.10 0.85
CA ALA A 430 -7.30 1.10 1.80
C ALA A 430 -6.17 0.38 2.56
N ALA A 431 -5.00 0.16 1.93
CA ALA A 431 -3.83 -0.40 2.59
C ALA A 431 -3.31 0.46 3.77
N PHE A 432 -3.55 1.77 3.76
CA PHE A 432 -3.21 2.72 4.84
C PHE A 432 -4.42 3.15 5.68
N CYS A 433 -5.62 3.18 5.11
CA CYS A 433 -6.84 3.68 5.71
C CYS A 433 -7.62 2.56 6.38
N ASN A 434 -7.05 1.92 7.40
CA ASN A 434 -7.64 0.82 8.16
C ASN A 434 -7.13 0.81 9.61
N THR A 435 -7.77 0.05 10.48
CA THR A 435 -7.40 -0.06 11.91
C THR A 435 -6.17 -0.94 12.16
N LEU A 436 -5.56 -1.50 11.11
CA LEU A 436 -4.32 -2.27 11.17
C LEU A 436 -3.12 -1.47 10.63
N ALA A 437 -3.32 -0.19 10.29
CA ALA A 437 -2.25 0.73 9.96
C ALA A 437 -1.56 1.22 11.24
N ARG A 438 -0.23 1.26 11.22
CA ARG A 438 0.58 1.62 12.41
C ARG A 438 1.39 2.89 12.20
N TRP A 439 1.56 3.62 13.28
CA TRP A 439 2.51 4.73 13.33
C TRP A 439 3.94 4.20 13.48
N GLU A 440 4.84 4.57 12.56
CA GLU A 440 6.27 4.23 12.64
C GLU A 440 7.05 5.41 13.19
N ASN A 441 7.38 5.33 14.48
CA ASN A 441 8.03 6.39 15.25
C ASN A 441 9.48 6.68 14.81
N THR A 442 10.13 5.75 14.10
CA THR A 442 11.50 5.95 13.58
C THR A 442 11.53 6.78 12.31
N SER A 443 10.50 6.69 11.46
CA SER A 443 10.36 7.51 10.25
C SER A 443 9.38 8.68 10.41
N GLU A 444 8.54 8.67 11.45
CA GLU A 444 7.37 9.55 11.61
C GLU A 444 6.43 9.45 10.38
N ALA A 445 6.07 8.22 10.05
CA ALA A 445 5.23 7.90 8.89
C ALA A 445 4.18 6.84 9.24
N ILE A 446 3.07 6.84 8.51
CA ILE A 446 2.07 5.78 8.58
C ILE A 446 2.57 4.60 7.77
N LYS A 447 2.52 3.39 8.34
CA LYS A 447 2.84 2.14 7.65
C LYS A 447 1.55 1.36 7.37
N HIS A 448 1.43 0.95 6.12
CA HIS A 448 0.32 0.13 5.64
C HIS A 448 0.31 -1.26 6.30
N LEU A 449 -0.84 -1.92 6.22
CA LEU A 449 -1.10 -3.21 6.86
C LEU A 449 -0.20 -4.35 6.32
N TYR A 450 0.15 -4.31 5.02
CA TYR A 450 0.99 -5.32 4.35
C TYR A 450 2.50 -5.30 4.66
N SER A 451 2.90 -4.79 5.83
CA SER A 451 4.30 -4.90 6.28
C SER A 451 4.71 -6.36 6.58
N ARG A 452 3.73 -7.26 6.67
CA ARG A 452 3.87 -8.71 6.84
C ARG A 452 2.81 -9.40 5.97
N GLN A 453 3.01 -10.68 5.68
CA GLN A 453 1.99 -11.55 5.07
C GLN A 453 0.96 -12.00 6.12
N ALA A 454 0.41 -11.05 6.88
CA ALA A 454 -0.48 -11.27 8.01
C ALA A 454 -1.32 -10.02 8.31
N LEU A 455 -2.55 -10.22 8.77
CA LEU A 455 -3.44 -9.22 9.36
C LEU A 455 -3.58 -9.48 10.87
N PRO A 456 -2.59 -9.10 11.69
CA PRO A 456 -2.71 -9.20 13.14
C PRO A 456 -3.57 -8.06 13.69
N MET A 457 -4.28 -8.33 14.78
CA MET A 457 -4.89 -7.27 15.58
C MET A 457 -3.84 -6.25 16.08
N LEU A 458 -4.17 -4.96 15.99
CA LEU A 458 -3.41 -3.87 16.60
C LEU A 458 -4.16 -3.25 17.79
N TRP A 459 -3.42 -2.97 18.86
CA TRP A 459 -3.94 -2.35 20.08
C TRP A 459 -4.10 -0.85 19.94
N ASP A 460 -3.03 -0.22 19.45
CA ASP A 460 -2.97 1.16 19.00
C ASP A 460 -2.78 1.19 17.49
N TYR A 461 -3.53 2.07 16.82
CA TYR A 461 -3.49 2.23 15.37
C TYR A 461 -3.48 3.71 15.01
N VAL A 462 -3.12 4.01 13.77
CA VAL A 462 -3.19 5.38 13.23
C VAL A 462 -4.23 5.44 12.13
N GLU A 463 -5.18 6.34 12.29
CA GLU A 463 -6.15 6.68 11.27
C GLU A 463 -5.56 7.77 10.36
N VAL A 464 -5.47 7.50 9.06
CA VAL A 464 -4.95 8.47 8.09
C VAL A 464 -5.96 9.55 7.74
N ASN A 465 -5.50 10.78 7.55
CA ASN A 465 -6.26 11.78 6.81
C ASN A 465 -5.98 11.61 5.31
N SER A 466 -6.94 11.03 4.57
CA SER A 466 -6.80 10.78 3.13
C SER A 466 -6.63 12.05 2.28
N PHE A 467 -6.98 13.23 2.82
CA PHE A 467 -6.84 14.53 2.15
C PHE A 467 -5.57 15.29 2.53
N SER A 468 -4.71 14.71 3.37
CA SER A 468 -3.42 15.30 3.70
C SER A 468 -2.42 15.12 2.54
N ASP A 469 -1.24 15.74 2.64
CA ASP A 469 -0.13 15.50 1.72
C ASP A 469 0.93 14.56 2.34
N SER A 470 0.49 13.63 3.20
CA SER A 470 1.35 12.75 3.99
C SER A 470 1.14 11.27 3.66
N SER A 471 2.01 10.40 4.16
CA SER A 471 1.95 8.94 3.92
C SER A 471 0.55 8.36 4.11
N GLY A 472 0.06 7.65 3.09
CA GLY A 472 -1.26 7.02 3.08
C GLY A 472 -2.39 7.91 2.57
N SER A 473 -2.15 9.19 2.29
CA SER A 473 -3.13 10.04 1.62
C SER A 473 -3.28 9.71 0.14
N TRP A 474 -4.38 10.17 -0.46
CA TRP A 474 -4.63 10.04 -1.89
C TRP A 474 -3.48 10.63 -2.71
N ASN A 475 -3.09 11.88 -2.40
CA ASN A 475 -2.02 12.59 -3.11
C ASN A 475 -0.64 11.94 -2.96
N ALA A 476 -0.32 11.40 -1.78
CA ALA A 476 1.01 10.85 -1.52
C ALA A 476 1.30 9.60 -2.37
N GLY A 477 0.28 8.77 -2.65
CA GLY A 477 0.40 7.64 -3.57
C GLY A 477 0.35 8.05 -5.04
N TRP A 478 -0.40 9.11 -5.34
CA TRP A 478 -0.75 9.53 -6.71
C TRP A 478 0.46 9.80 -7.62
N GLY A 479 1.48 10.48 -7.09
CA GLY A 479 2.71 10.75 -7.84
C GLY A 479 3.39 9.46 -8.33
N TYR A 480 3.45 8.44 -7.47
CA TYR A 480 4.07 7.16 -7.81
C TYR A 480 3.31 6.43 -8.93
N TYR A 481 1.97 6.48 -8.93
CA TYR A 481 1.17 5.86 -10.00
C TYR A 481 1.39 6.51 -11.34
N LEU A 482 1.40 7.84 -11.38
CA LEU A 482 1.64 8.57 -12.61
C LEU A 482 3.06 8.31 -13.14
N ASP A 483 4.05 8.18 -12.25
CA ASP A 483 5.41 7.82 -12.66
C ASP A 483 5.49 6.39 -13.23
N VAL A 484 4.81 5.41 -12.63
CA VAL A 484 4.73 4.05 -13.19
C VAL A 484 4.00 4.05 -14.53
N LEU A 485 2.88 4.75 -14.62
CA LEU A 485 2.11 4.82 -15.85
C LEU A 485 2.94 5.45 -16.99
N ARG A 486 3.64 6.55 -16.73
CA ARG A 486 4.58 7.14 -17.70
C ARG A 486 5.68 6.17 -18.08
N PHE A 487 6.25 5.45 -17.11
CA PHE A 487 7.27 4.44 -17.37
C PHE A 487 6.75 3.34 -18.31
N CYS A 488 5.55 2.81 -18.05
CA CYS A 488 4.92 1.81 -18.90
C CYS A 488 4.58 2.37 -20.29
N CYS A 489 4.06 3.59 -20.40
CA CYS A 489 3.75 4.24 -21.69
C CYS A 489 5.00 4.47 -22.56
N ARG A 490 6.20 4.53 -21.96
CA ARG A 490 7.49 4.71 -22.65
C ARG A 490 8.26 3.41 -22.86
N SER A 491 7.73 2.28 -22.39
CA SER A 491 8.43 0.99 -22.40
C SER A 491 8.37 0.25 -23.74
N TYR A 492 7.56 0.73 -24.69
CA TYR A 492 7.25 0.05 -25.95
C TYR A 492 7.67 0.88 -27.14
#